data_AF-A0A7Y0S2K0-F1
#
_entry.id   AF-A0A7Y0S2K0-F1
#
_cell.length_a   1.000
_cell.length_b   1.000
_cell.length_c   1.000
_cell.angle_alpha   90.00
_cell.angle_beta   90.00
_cell.angle_gamma   90.00
#
_symmetry.space_group_name_H-M   'P 1'
#
loop_
_entity.id
_entity.type
_entity.pdbx_description
1 polymer ?
#
loop_
_entity_poly.entity_id
_entity_poly.type
_entity_poly.pdbx_seq_one_letter_code
_entity_poly.pdbx_strand_id
1 'polypeptide(L)' 'MQFTLEHAQEVLSGMPDPTFILSEDGVYLDVFGGSDKKTYHDGQSLIGKTLHRVLEKAQADWFVE' A
#
# COMPACT_ATOMS: atom_id res chain seq x y z
N MET A 1 -12.89 -18.66 16.35
CA MET A 1 -12.62 -17.21 16.21
C MET A 1 -12.86 -16.84 14.76
N GLN A 2 -13.66 -15.81 14.50
CA GLN A 2 -13.97 -15.36 13.14
C GLN A 2 -13.06 -14.18 12.82
N PHE A 3 -12.28 -14.28 11.75
CA PHE A 3 -11.40 -13.20 11.30
C PHE A 3 -12.26 -12.09 10.67
N THR A 4 -12.00 -10.83 11.05
CA THR A 4 -12.75 -9.66 10.58
C THR A 4 -11.80 -8.70 9.86
N LEU A 5 -12.37 -7.75 9.12
CA LEU A 5 -11.58 -6.72 8.44
C LEU A 5 -10.80 -5.86 9.43
N GLU A 6 -11.39 -5.54 10.58
CA GLU A 6 -10.73 -4.78 11.65
C GLU A 6 -9.47 -5.49 12.16
N HIS A 7 -9.54 -6.81 12.38
CA HIS A 7 -8.36 -7.59 12.77
C HIS A 7 -7.27 -7.58 11.68
N ALA A 8 -7.65 -7.58 10.39
CA ALA A 8 -6.69 -7.44 9.31
C ALA A 8 -6.00 -6.07 9.36
N GLN A 9 -6.76 -5.00 9.55
CA GLN A 9 -6.23 -3.64 9.67
C GLN A 9 -5.26 -3.52 10.86
N GLU A 10 -5.59 -4.08 12.02
CA GLU A 10 -4.70 -4.07 13.19
C GLU A 10 -3.35 -4.76 12.90
N VAL A 11 -3.39 -5.93 12.24
CA VAL A 11 -2.17 -6.65 11.85
C VAL A 11 -1.34 -5.82 10.87
N LEU A 12 -1.97 -5.24 9.85
CA LEU A 12 -1.30 -4.41 8.84
C LEU A 12 -0.70 -3.13 9.45
N SER A 13 -1.41 -2.48 10.37
CA SER A 13 -0.94 -1.30 11.09
C SER A 13 0.28 -1.58 11.98
N GLY A 14 0.44 -2.82 12.45
CA GLY A 14 1.59 -3.24 13.24
C GLY A 14 2.87 -3.52 12.44
N MET A 15 2.82 -3.49 11.11
CA MET A 15 3.99 -3.83 10.29
C MET A 15 5.05 -2.71 10.33
N PRO A 16 6.35 -3.07 10.37
CA PRO A 16 7.44 -2.09 10.31
C PRO A 16 7.49 -1.41 8.94
N ASP A 17 7.25 -2.18 7.89
CA ASP A 17 7.23 -1.73 6.50
C ASP A 17 5.83 -1.23 6.11
N PRO A 18 5.74 -0.29 5.16
CA PRO A 18 4.46 0.16 4.64
C PRO A 18 3.78 -0.94 3.82
N THR A 19 2.49 -1.14 4.04
CA THR A 19 1.64 -2.04 3.24
C THR A 19 0.64 -1.22 2.46
N PHE A 20 0.70 -1.33 1.12
CA PHE A 20 -0.22 -0.63 0.23
C PHE A 20 -1.40 -1.52 -0.15
N ILE A 21 -2.59 -0.94 -0.15
CA ILE A 21 -3.78 -1.55 -0.75
C ILE A 21 -3.93 -0.97 -2.14
N LEU A 22 -4.00 -1.82 -3.15
CA LEU A 22 -4.08 -1.45 -4.55
C LEU A 22 -5.40 -1.94 -5.15
N SER A 23 -6.00 -1.16 -6.06
CA SER A 23 -7.04 -1.67 -6.94
C SER A 23 -6.44 -2.62 -8.00
N GLU A 24 -7.30 -3.36 -8.68
CA GLU A 24 -6.90 -4.20 -9.83
C GLU A 24 -6.19 -3.38 -10.91
N ASP A 25 -6.69 -2.17 -11.20
CA ASP A 25 -6.05 -1.24 -12.14
C ASP A 25 -4.78 -0.53 -11.60
N GLY A 26 -4.28 -0.92 -10.42
CA GLY A 26 -3.07 -0.36 -9.84
C GLY A 26 -3.23 1.04 -9.22
N VAL A 27 -4.42 1.41 -8.74
CA VAL A 27 -4.63 2.64 -7.96
C VAL A 27 -4.30 2.39 -6.50
N TYR A 28 -3.52 3.27 -5.87
CA TYR A 28 -3.30 3.24 -4.41
C TYR A 28 -4.58 3.63 -3.68
N LEU A 29 -5.21 2.66 -3.01
CA LEU A 29 -6.46 2.87 -2.27
C LEU A 29 -6.21 3.23 -0.80
N ASP A 30 -5.20 2.62 -0.19
CA ASP A 30 -4.86 2.87 1.21
C ASP A 30 -3.40 2.48 1.53
N VAL A 31 -2.91 2.89 2.70
CA VAL A 31 -1.59 2.51 3.23
C VAL A 31 -1.67 2.26 4.74
N PHE A 32 -1.11 1.12 5.16
CA PHE A 32 -0.98 0.71 6.56
C PHE A 32 0.49 0.49 6.94
N GLY A 33 0.76 0.34 8.24
CA GLY A 33 2.10 0.06 8.74
C GLY A 33 3.02 1.27 8.62
N GLY A 34 4.29 1.04 8.27
CA GLY A 34 5.28 2.12 8.15
C GLY A 34 5.58 2.79 9.49
N SER A 35 5.51 2.02 10.58
CA SER A 35 5.76 2.50 11.94
C SER A 35 7.20 3.01 12.13
N ASP A 36 8.14 2.56 11.29
CA ASP A 36 9.47 3.16 11.16
C ASP A 36 9.48 4.37 10.21
N LYS A 37 9.09 5.52 10.75
CA LYS A 37 9.10 6.81 10.03
C LYS A 37 10.50 7.38 9.73
N LYS A 38 11.58 6.75 10.22
CA LYS A 38 12.95 7.17 9.88
C LYS A 38 13.40 6.54 8.56
N THR A 39 12.92 5.33 8.29
CA THR A 39 13.30 4.54 7.12
C THR A 39 12.33 4.76 5.95
N TYR A 40 11.07 5.08 6.22
CA TYR A 40 10.03 5.21 5.20
C TYR A 40 9.45 6.62 5.06
N HIS A 41 9.25 7.04 3.81
CA HIS A 41 8.50 8.25 3.48
C HIS A 41 7.00 8.06 3.74
N ASP A 42 6.29 9.18 3.95
CA ASP A 42 4.84 9.16 4.14
C ASP A 42 4.12 8.70 2.86
N GLY A 43 3.67 7.45 2.87
CA GLY A 43 2.94 6.81 1.78
C GLY A 43 1.53 7.34 1.57
N GLN A 44 0.97 8.14 2.49
CA GLN A 44 -0.39 8.69 2.34
C GLN A 44 -0.52 9.56 1.09
N SER A 45 0.56 10.23 0.69
CA SER A 45 0.60 11.04 -0.53
C SER A 45 0.38 10.25 -1.83
N LEU A 46 0.50 8.92 -1.78
CA LEU A 46 0.31 8.04 -2.93
C LEU A 46 -1.16 7.69 -3.15
N ILE A 47 -2.02 7.80 -2.13
CA ILE A 47 -3.45 7.45 -2.22
C ILE A 47 -4.10 8.25 -3.38
N GLY A 48 -4.81 7.53 -4.25
CA GLY A 48 -5.45 8.06 -5.46
C GLY A 48 -4.53 8.20 -6.68
N LYS A 49 -3.21 7.95 -6.56
CA LYS A 49 -2.31 7.82 -7.71
C LYS A 49 -2.38 6.42 -8.30
N THR A 50 -1.98 6.28 -9.56
CA THR A 50 -1.78 4.98 -10.21
C THR A 50 -0.33 4.55 -10.08
N LEU A 51 -0.04 3.24 -10.15
CA LEU A 51 1.32 2.71 -10.19
C LEU A 51 2.17 3.37 -11.27
N HIS A 52 1.61 3.60 -12.47
CA HIS A 52 2.30 4.30 -13.58
C HIS A 52 2.68 5.76 -13.30
N ARG A 53 2.10 6.38 -12.26
CA ARG A 53 2.50 7.72 -11.82
C ARG A 53 3.64 7.73 -10.80
N VAL A 54 3.99 6.56 -10.27
CA VAL A 54 4.95 6.42 -9.16
C VAL A 54 6.15 5.57 -9.59
N LEU A 55 5.92 4.54 -10.40
CA LEU A 55 6.92 3.59 -10.87
C LEU A 55 7.22 3.78 -12.36
N GLU A 56 8.36 3.24 -12.79
CA GLU A 56 8.69 3.15 -14.21
C GLU A 56 7.66 2.29 -14.95
N LYS A 57 7.36 2.68 -16.20
CA LYS A 57 6.28 2.08 -17.00
C LYS A 57 6.33 0.55 -17.02
N ALA A 58 7.51 -0.03 -17.24
CA ALA A 58 7.66 -1.49 -17.30
C ALA A 58 7.35 -2.20 -15.97
N GLN A 59 7.64 -1.57 -14.83
CA GLN A 59 7.33 -2.13 -13.51
C GLN A 59 5.85 -2.00 -13.19
N ALA A 60 5.26 -0.86 -13.54
CA ALA A 60 3.83 -0.63 -13.36
C ALA A 60 3.00 -1.58 -14.23
N ASP A 61 3.38 -1.77 -15.49
CA ASP A 61 2.72 -2.71 -16.42
C ASP A 61 2.78 -4.15 -15.91
N TRP A 62 3.96 -4.60 -15.43
CA TRP A 62 4.11 -5.94 -14.86
C TRP A 62 3.19 -6.24 -13.67
N PHE A 63 2.83 -5.21 -12.90
CA PHE A 63 1.98 -5.39 -11.71
C PHE A 63 0.49 -5.49 -12.04
N VAL A 64 0.05 -4.88 -13.15
CA VAL A 64 -1.37 -4.80 -13.56
C VAL A 64 -1.74 -5.78 -14.68
N GLU A 65 -0.79 -6.60 -15.14
CA GLU A 65 -0.98 -7.68 -16.12
C GLU A 65 -1.51 -8.97 -15.47
#